data_AF-A0A9P8V8V0-F1
#
_entry.id   AF-A0A9P8V8V0-F1
#
_cell.length_a   1.000
_cell.length_b   1.000
_cell.length_c   1.000
_cell.angle_alpha   90.00
_cell.angle_beta   90.00
_cell.angle_gamma   90.00
#
_symmetry.space_group_name_H-M   'P 1'
#
loop_
_entity.id
_entity.type
_entity.pdbx_description
1 polymer ?
#
loop_
_entity_poly.entity_id
_entity_poly.type
_entity_poly.pdbx_seq_one_letter_code
_entity_poly.pdbx_strand_id
1 'polypeptide(L)'
;MSVDRPRIISQELDSPEYDNYLRILLEDLPLNFETILAPLPYDEESWTVAQISRDSTGTLQAALSSPAKTHVKNVWHPQLVDFLHLQRVEQLTLLTRECTWNEQPQPEHLLGIAKMARFEWEIPYIEAETKAYRLSEGTGLAPRFLGHIHEEGRVI
;
A
#
# COMPACT_ATOMS: atom_id res chain seq x y z
N MET A 1 -0.55 -38.08 7.92
CA MET A 1 -1.75 -37.26 8.18
C MET A 1 -1.70 -36.10 7.23
N SER A 2 -2.62 -36.07 6.26
CA SER A 2 -2.69 -35.05 5.21
C SER A 2 -3.42 -33.83 5.76
N VAL A 3 -2.76 -32.66 5.76
CA VAL A 3 -3.40 -31.39 6.15
C VAL A 3 -4.00 -30.80 4.89
N ASP A 4 -5.32 -30.71 4.88
CA ASP A 4 -6.12 -30.12 3.80
C ASP A 4 -5.86 -28.61 3.78
N ARG A 5 -5.28 -28.09 2.69
CA ARG A 5 -5.04 -26.65 2.52
C ARG A 5 -6.37 -25.98 2.14
N PRO A 6 -6.68 -24.79 2.67
CA PRO A 6 -7.85 -24.05 2.22
C PRO A 6 -7.71 -23.72 0.73
N ARG A 7 -8.64 -24.24 -0.07
CA ARG A 7 -8.86 -23.81 -1.46
C ARG A 7 -9.40 -22.38 -1.43
N ILE A 8 -8.52 -21.41 -1.69
CA ILE A 8 -8.94 -20.07 -2.08
C ILE A 8 -9.65 -20.26 -3.43
N ILE A 9 -10.94 -19.93 -3.49
CA ILE A 9 -11.63 -19.76 -4.77
C ILE A 9 -11.21 -18.38 -5.27
N SER A 10 -9.99 -18.27 -5.77
CA SER A 10 -9.70 -17.29 -6.81
C SER A 10 -10.42 -17.85 -8.04
N GLN A 11 -11.43 -17.13 -8.53
CA GLN A 11 -11.70 -17.20 -9.95
C GLN A 11 -10.43 -16.68 -10.62
N GLU A 12 -9.50 -17.60 -10.87
CA GLU A 12 -8.40 -17.43 -11.78
C GLU A 12 -9.07 -17.22 -13.14
N LEU A 13 -9.23 -15.94 -13.52
CA LEU A 13 -9.40 -15.59 -14.93
C LEU A 13 -8.04 -15.78 -15.58
N ASP A 14 -7.64 -17.05 -15.66
CA ASP A 14 -6.43 -17.56 -16.30
C ASP A 14 -6.68 -17.58 -17.82
N SER A 15 -7.12 -16.43 -18.34
CA SER A 15 -7.20 -16.23 -19.78
C SER A 15 -5.87 -15.63 -20.23
N PRO A 16 -5.14 -16.30 -21.13
CA PRO A 16 -3.93 -15.75 -21.72
C PRO A 16 -4.16 -14.41 -22.42
N GLU A 17 -5.42 -14.02 -22.68
CA GLU A 17 -5.74 -12.68 -23.15
C GLU A 17 -5.47 -11.60 -22.09
N TYR A 18 -5.76 -11.82 -20.80
CA TYR A 18 -5.53 -10.82 -19.74
C TYR A 18 -4.06 -10.60 -19.43
N ASP A 19 -3.27 -11.66 -19.39
CA ASP A 19 -1.81 -11.55 -19.28
C ASP A 19 -1.23 -10.83 -20.50
N ASN A 20 -1.75 -11.10 -21.70
CA ASN A 20 -1.35 -10.38 -22.89
C ASN A 20 -1.80 -8.91 -22.84
N TYR A 21 -2.98 -8.60 -22.29
CA TYR A 21 -3.44 -7.21 -22.10
C TYR A 21 -2.56 -6.44 -21.11
N LEU A 22 -2.20 -7.03 -19.96
CA LEU A 22 -1.33 -6.39 -18.97
C LEU A 22 0.10 -6.24 -19.51
N ARG A 23 0.59 -7.21 -20.27
CA ARG A 23 1.89 -7.16 -20.91
C ARG A 23 1.95 -6.12 -22.04
N ILE A 24 0.92 -6.04 -22.89
CA ILE A 24 0.77 -4.98 -23.90
C ILE A 24 0.59 -3.60 -23.23
N LEU A 25 -0.09 -3.52 -22.08
CA LEU A 25 -0.24 -2.26 -21.34
C LEU A 25 1.03 -1.79 -20.62
N LEU A 26 1.94 -2.67 -20.24
CA LEU A 26 3.16 -2.31 -19.49
C LEU A 26 4.44 -2.30 -20.34
N GLU A 27 4.55 -3.21 -21.33
CA GLU A 27 5.75 -3.34 -22.18
C GLU A 27 5.69 -2.49 -23.46
N ASP A 28 4.49 -2.19 -24.00
CA ASP A 28 4.31 -1.31 -25.18
C ASP A 28 3.92 0.13 -24.81
N LEU A 29 3.83 0.47 -23.52
CA LEU A 29 3.69 1.86 -23.12
C LEU A 29 5.01 2.57 -23.48
N PRO A 30 5.02 3.54 -24.42
CA PRO A 30 6.23 4.31 -24.63
C PRO A 30 6.51 4.97 -23.28
N LEU A 31 7.61 4.57 -22.63
CA LEU A 31 8.12 5.14 -21.38
C LEU A 31 8.60 6.59 -21.63
N ASN A 32 7.73 7.41 -22.22
CA ASN A 32 7.86 8.84 -22.15
C ASN A 32 7.38 9.24 -20.76
N PHE A 33 8.34 9.41 -19.86
CA PHE A 33 8.10 9.88 -18.50
C PHE A 33 7.31 11.19 -18.46
N GLU A 34 7.33 12.00 -19.52
CA GLU A 34 6.50 13.22 -19.63
C GLU A 34 5.00 12.94 -19.79
N THR A 35 4.61 11.77 -20.30
CA THR A 35 3.19 11.41 -20.49
C THR A 35 2.64 10.47 -19.41
N ILE A 36 3.51 9.78 -18.67
CA ILE A 36 3.13 8.79 -17.64
C ILE A 36 2.99 9.43 -16.27
N LEU A 37 3.84 10.42 -15.97
CA LEU A 37 3.75 11.16 -14.73
C LEU A 37 2.80 12.32 -14.95
N ALA A 38 1.80 12.46 -14.09
CA ALA A 38 1.04 13.71 -14.02
C ALA A 38 2.04 14.86 -13.85
N PRO A 39 1.82 16.02 -14.50
CA PRO A 39 2.66 17.18 -14.30
C PRO A 39 2.78 17.44 -12.80
N LEU A 40 4.01 17.61 -12.34
CA LEU A 40 4.27 17.85 -10.92
C LEU A 40 3.44 19.07 -10.48
N PRO A 41 2.69 18.98 -9.38
CA PRO A 41 1.78 20.03 -8.97
C PRO A 41 2.55 21.17 -8.30
N TYR A 42 3.35 21.90 -9.07
CA TYR A 42 4.24 22.96 -8.57
C TYR A 42 3.51 24.06 -7.81
N ASP A 43 2.22 24.24 -8.07
CA ASP A 43 1.36 25.26 -7.45
C ASP A 43 0.64 24.77 -6.18
N GLU A 44 0.80 23.50 -5.80
CA GLU A 44 0.22 22.98 -4.55
C GLU A 44 1.15 23.26 -3.36
N GLU A 45 0.57 23.55 -2.18
CA GLU A 45 1.35 23.68 -0.93
C GLU A 45 1.69 22.31 -0.30
N SER A 46 1.44 21.20 -1.02
CA SER A 46 1.58 19.81 -0.55
C SER A 46 3.03 19.29 -0.56
N TRP A 47 4.00 20.08 -1.04
CA TRP A 47 5.39 19.66 -1.11
C TRP A 47 6.07 19.63 0.26
N THR A 48 6.98 18.67 0.42
CA THR A 48 8.00 18.78 1.46
C THR A 48 8.99 19.88 1.06
N VAL A 49 9.01 20.97 1.82
CA VAL A 49 9.88 22.12 1.59
C VAL A 49 11.06 22.04 2.55
N ALA A 50 12.27 21.99 1.98
CA ALA A 50 13.51 22.19 2.70
C ALA A 50 13.97 23.64 2.52
N GLN A 51 13.96 24.43 3.59
CA GLN A 51 14.49 25.78 3.61
C GLN A 51 15.93 25.74 4.13
N ILE A 52 16.89 26.10 3.27
CA ILE A 52 18.31 26.17 3.63
C ILE A 52 18.75 27.63 3.55
N SER A 53 19.26 28.17 4.66
CA SER A 53 19.73 29.55 4.75
C SER A 53 21.05 29.63 5.51
N ARG A 54 21.71 30.79 5.46
CA ARG A 54 22.81 31.12 6.38
C ARG A 54 22.40 32.32 7.20
N ASP A 55 22.72 32.30 8.49
CA ASP A 55 22.51 33.46 9.34
C ASP A 55 23.59 34.54 9.11
N SER A 56 23.50 35.65 9.84
CA SER A 56 24.44 36.76 9.76
C SER A 56 25.88 36.39 10.14
N THR A 57 26.09 35.24 10.79
CA THR A 57 27.43 34.72 11.15
C THR A 57 28.00 33.79 10.07
N GLY A 58 27.20 33.47 9.04
CA GLY A 58 27.55 32.48 8.02
C GLY A 58 27.21 31.03 8.41
N THR A 59 26.59 30.82 9.58
CA THR A 59 26.21 29.48 10.06
C THR A 59 25.04 28.96 9.23
N LEU A 60 25.15 27.72 8.76
CA LEU A 60 24.10 27.07 7.97
C LEU A 60 22.90 26.73 8.86
N GLN A 61 21.72 27.13 8.44
CA GLN A 61 20.45 26.73 9.04
C GLN A 61 19.63 25.96 8.00
N ALA A 62 19.00 24.88 8.44
CA ALA A 62 18.09 24.10 7.61
C ALA A 62 16.81 23.85 8.40
N ALA A 63 15.66 24.09 7.76
CA ALA A 63 14.34 23.75 8.27
C ALA A 63 13.63 22.88 7.24
N LEU A 64 12.95 21.84 7.71
CA LEU A 64 12.10 20.99 6.88
C LEU A 64 10.65 21.22 7.30
N SER A 65 9.77 21.43 6.33
CA SER A 65 8.33 21.47 6.55
C SER A 65 7.66 20.52 5.57
N SER A 66 6.80 19.65 6.08
CA SER A 66 6.01 18.71 5.28
C SER A 66 4.55 18.83 5.70
N PRO A 67 3.61 19.01 4.77
CA PRO A 67 2.20 18.97 5.07
C PRO A 67 1.76 17.56 5.48
N ALA A 68 0.65 17.48 6.21
CA ALA A 68 0.14 16.21 6.72
C ALA A 68 -0.35 15.33 5.56
N LYS A 69 0.28 14.17 5.41
CA LYS A 69 -0.09 13.17 4.39
C LYS A 69 -1.47 12.56 4.67
N THR A 70 -2.21 12.29 3.60
CA THR A 70 -3.50 11.58 3.70
C THR A 70 -3.30 10.15 4.23
N HIS A 71 -4.22 9.69 5.09
CA HIS A 71 -4.17 8.37 5.71
C HIS A 71 -5.56 7.79 5.93
N VAL A 72 -5.63 6.47 6.09
CA VAL A 72 -6.86 5.75 6.43
C VAL A 72 -7.30 6.17 7.84
N LYS A 73 -8.53 6.66 7.97
CA LYS A 73 -9.10 7.16 9.23
C LYS A 73 -9.83 6.06 10.01
N ASN A 74 -10.40 5.09 9.31
CA ASN A 74 -11.15 4.00 9.93
C ASN A 74 -10.21 2.91 10.52
N VAL A 75 -9.37 3.28 11.48
CA VAL A 75 -8.46 2.34 12.16
C VAL A 75 -9.21 1.70 13.33
N TRP A 76 -9.66 0.45 13.14
CA TRP A 76 -10.48 -0.27 14.12
C TRP A 76 -9.85 -1.56 14.66
N HIS A 77 -8.82 -2.09 13.99
CA HIS A 77 -8.16 -3.32 14.40
C HIS A 77 -6.91 -2.96 15.20
N PRO A 78 -6.62 -3.61 16.33
CA PRO A 78 -5.52 -3.23 17.22
C PRO A 78 -4.14 -3.55 16.63
N GLN A 79 -4.05 -4.55 15.74
CA GLN A 79 -2.79 -4.88 15.07
C GLN A 79 -2.44 -3.84 14.02
N LEU A 80 -1.25 -3.27 14.16
CA LEU A 80 -0.56 -2.45 13.17
C LEU A 80 0.64 -3.25 12.65
N VAL A 81 0.85 -3.26 11.33
CA VAL A 81 1.95 -3.95 10.67
C VAL A 81 2.77 -2.93 9.90
N ASP A 82 4.05 -2.83 10.23
CA ASP A 82 4.96 -1.98 9.48
C ASP A 82 5.15 -2.55 8.08
N PHE A 83 4.93 -1.72 7.06
CA PHE A 83 5.13 -2.07 5.66
C PHE A 83 6.52 -2.66 5.41
N LEU A 84 7.56 -2.19 6.10
CA LEU A 84 8.93 -2.69 5.92
C LEU A 84 9.12 -4.12 6.41
N HIS A 85 8.20 -4.64 7.23
CA HIS A 85 8.21 -6.02 7.71
C HIS A 85 7.41 -6.98 6.82
N LEU A 86 6.78 -6.46 5.76
CA LEU A 86 6.11 -7.27 4.74
C LEU A 86 7.09 -7.62 3.62
N GLN A 87 7.37 -8.91 3.48
CA GLN A 87 8.13 -9.42 2.36
C GLN A 87 7.19 -9.85 1.24
N ARG A 88 7.28 -9.16 0.08
CA ARG A 88 6.48 -9.49 -1.10
C ARG A 88 6.83 -10.90 -1.59
N VAL A 89 5.78 -11.69 -1.82
CA VAL A 89 5.84 -12.98 -2.53
C VAL A 89 5.44 -12.75 -3.98
N GLU A 90 4.26 -12.19 -4.20
CA GLU A 90 3.69 -11.95 -5.54
C GLU A 90 2.93 -10.61 -5.59
N GLN A 91 2.92 -9.94 -6.75
CA GLN A 91 2.09 -8.77 -6.99
C GLN A 91 0.82 -9.17 -7.73
N LEU A 92 -0.35 -8.98 -7.13
CA LEU A 92 -1.64 -9.44 -7.68
C LEU A 92 -2.35 -8.34 -8.48
N THR A 93 -2.35 -7.11 -7.97
CA THR A 93 -2.90 -5.92 -8.66
C THR A 93 -2.05 -4.71 -8.32
N LEU A 94 -2.41 -3.50 -8.75
CA LEU A 94 -1.68 -2.27 -8.38
C LEU A 94 -1.60 -2.04 -6.85
N LEU A 95 -2.66 -2.36 -6.11
CA LEU A 95 -2.77 -2.13 -4.65
C LEU A 95 -2.61 -3.40 -3.82
N THR A 96 -2.76 -4.57 -4.45
CA THR A 96 -2.83 -5.87 -3.77
C THR A 96 -1.58 -6.69 -4.05
N ARG A 97 -1.01 -7.27 -3.01
CA ARG A 97 0.12 -8.20 -3.11
C ARG A 97 0.01 -9.31 -2.10
N GLU A 98 0.59 -10.45 -2.41
CA GLU A 98 0.83 -11.51 -1.46
C GLU A 98 2.14 -11.24 -0.71
N CYS A 99 2.13 -11.41 0.62
CA CYS A 99 3.28 -11.14 1.47
C CYS A 99 3.41 -12.16 2.60
N THR A 100 4.64 -12.36 3.05
CA THR A 100 4.92 -12.92 4.38
C THR A 100 5.22 -11.79 5.36
N TRP A 101 4.93 -12.02 6.63
CA TRP A 101 5.19 -11.07 7.71
C TRP A 101 6.33 -11.57 8.59
N ASN A 102 7.38 -10.76 8.73
CA ASN A 102 8.65 -11.17 9.35
C ASN A 102 8.76 -10.85 10.85
N GLU A 103 7.74 -10.25 11.48
CA GLU A 103 7.76 -9.94 12.91
C GLU A 103 6.81 -10.84 13.72
N GLN A 104 7.32 -11.27 14.89
CA GLN A 104 6.66 -12.05 15.94
C GLN A 104 6.62 -13.59 15.75
N PRO A 105 6.58 -14.38 16.85
CA PRO A 105 6.55 -15.83 16.80
C PRO A 105 5.12 -16.30 16.46
N GLN A 106 4.66 -15.92 15.28
CA GLN A 106 3.49 -16.50 14.66
C GLN A 106 3.89 -17.85 14.05
N PRO A 107 2.96 -18.80 13.88
CA PRO A 107 3.26 -20.04 13.20
C PRO A 107 3.94 -19.70 11.86
N GLU A 108 5.04 -20.40 11.57
CA GLU A 108 5.89 -20.19 10.40
C GLU A 108 5.17 -19.58 9.19
N HIS A 109 5.63 -18.39 8.76
CA HIS A 109 5.28 -17.77 7.47
C HIS A 109 3.78 -17.65 7.19
N LEU A 110 3.07 -16.82 7.97
CA LEU A 110 1.69 -16.48 7.65
C LEU A 110 1.64 -15.75 6.31
N LEU A 111 1.18 -16.47 5.28
CA LEU A 111 0.94 -15.94 3.94
C LEU A 111 -0.33 -15.08 3.99
N GLY A 112 -0.19 -13.80 3.69
CA GLY A 112 -1.26 -12.82 3.78
C GLY A 112 -1.40 -12.01 2.49
N ILE A 113 -2.59 -11.42 2.32
CA ILE A 113 -2.85 -10.46 1.25
C ILE A 113 -2.73 -9.06 1.84
N ALA A 114 -1.71 -8.33 1.41
CA ALA A 114 -1.51 -6.94 1.75
C ALA A 114 -2.18 -6.05 0.70
N LYS A 115 -3.05 -5.14 1.16
CA LYS A 115 -3.70 -4.12 0.35
C LYS A 115 -3.38 -2.76 0.96
N MET A 116 -2.72 -1.90 0.20
CA MET A 116 -2.24 -0.60 0.71
C MET A 116 -2.12 0.42 -0.41
N ALA A 117 -2.28 1.69 -0.04
CA ALA A 117 -2.03 2.82 -0.92
C ALA A 117 -0.53 3.06 -1.08
N ARG A 118 -0.09 3.27 -2.33
CA ARG A 118 1.25 3.74 -2.68
C ARG A 118 1.28 5.25 -2.86
N PHE A 119 0.13 5.82 -3.22
CA PHE A 119 -0.06 7.25 -3.43
C PHE A 119 -1.27 7.77 -2.65
N GLU A 120 -1.29 9.09 -2.38
CA GLU A 120 -2.36 9.69 -1.57
C GLU A 120 -3.75 9.53 -2.18
N TRP A 121 -3.87 9.62 -3.51
CA TRP A 121 -5.14 9.43 -4.20
C TRP A 121 -5.68 7.99 -4.11
N GLU A 122 -4.87 7.02 -3.68
CA GLU A 122 -5.30 5.64 -3.49
C GLU A 122 -5.91 5.39 -2.09
N ILE A 123 -5.65 6.27 -1.11
CA ILE A 123 -6.17 6.15 0.27
C ILE A 123 -7.70 6.02 0.34
N PRO A 124 -8.51 6.76 -0.45
CA PRO A 124 -9.96 6.59 -0.42
C PRO A 124 -10.43 5.16 -0.76
N TYR A 125 -9.71 4.43 -1.62
CA TYR A 125 -10.03 3.03 -1.94
C TYR A 125 -9.77 2.12 -0.74
N ILE A 126 -8.62 2.29 -0.08
CA ILE A 126 -8.26 1.51 1.11
C ILE A 126 -9.21 1.82 2.27
N GLU A 127 -9.61 3.09 2.45
CA GLU A 127 -10.60 3.52 3.43
C GLU A 127 -11.97 2.83 3.21
N ALA A 128 -12.42 2.75 1.96
CA ALA A 128 -13.69 2.09 1.63
C ALA A 128 -13.63 0.58 1.89
N GLU A 129 -12.55 -0.09 1.48
CA GLU A 129 -12.35 -1.52 1.74
C GLU A 129 -12.24 -1.80 3.25
N THR A 130 -11.53 -0.95 3.99
CA THR A 130 -11.39 -1.05 5.46
C THR A 130 -12.75 -0.95 6.17
N LYS A 131 -13.67 -0.13 5.67
CA LYS A 131 -15.06 -0.07 6.18
C LYS A 131 -15.82 -1.36 5.90
N ALA A 132 -15.67 -1.94 4.70
CA ALA A 132 -16.31 -3.20 4.35
C ALA A 132 -15.83 -4.36 5.25
N TYR A 133 -14.52 -4.45 5.54
CA TYR A 133 -14.00 -5.43 6.50
C TYR A 133 -14.54 -5.22 7.92
N ARG A 134 -14.64 -3.96 8.38
CA ARG A 134 -15.24 -3.66 9.69
C ARG A 134 -16.67 -4.15 9.80
N LEU A 135 -17.48 -3.93 8.76
CA LEU A 135 -18.89 -4.34 8.73
C LEU A 135 -19.07 -5.86 8.65
N SER A 136 -18.10 -6.56 8.08
CA SER A 136 -18.14 -8.03 7.92
C SER A 136 -17.38 -8.78 9.02
N GLU A 137 -16.75 -8.07 9.96
CA GLU A 137 -16.02 -8.66 11.07
C GLU A 137 -16.92 -9.61 11.90
N GLY A 138 -16.46 -10.84 12.11
CA GLY A 138 -17.19 -11.86 12.86
C GLY A 138 -18.39 -12.49 12.15
N THR A 139 -18.73 -12.05 10.93
CA THR A 139 -19.87 -12.60 10.16
C THR A 139 -19.51 -13.83 9.34
N GLY A 140 -18.22 -14.04 9.03
CA GLY A 140 -17.74 -15.10 8.15
C GLY A 140 -17.95 -14.83 6.65
N LEU A 141 -18.44 -13.65 6.27
CA LEU A 141 -18.67 -13.25 4.88
C LEU A 141 -17.40 -12.74 4.17
N ALA A 142 -16.36 -12.41 4.92
CA ALA A 142 -15.09 -11.92 4.41
C ALA A 142 -13.92 -12.70 5.02
N PRO A 143 -12.75 -12.72 4.35
CA PRO A 143 -11.53 -13.22 4.95
C PRO A 143 -11.22 -12.51 6.27
N ARG A 144 -10.49 -13.21 7.15
CA ARG A 144 -10.05 -12.63 8.42
C ARG A 144 -9.14 -11.42 8.16
N PHE A 145 -9.51 -10.27 8.72
CA PHE A 145 -8.65 -9.09 8.73
C PHE A 145 -7.49 -9.31 9.72
N LEU A 146 -6.26 -9.09 9.27
CA LEU A 146 -5.05 -9.38 10.07
C LEU A 146 -4.51 -8.15 10.81
N GLY A 147 -4.72 -6.96 10.26
CA GLY A 147 -4.17 -5.73 10.79
C GLY A 147 -4.15 -4.62 9.76
N HIS A 148 -3.94 -3.40 10.24
CA HIS A 148 -3.72 -2.24 9.39
C HIS A 148 -2.25 -2.16 9.02
N ILE A 149 -1.94 -1.82 7.77
CA ILE A 149 -0.57 -1.60 7.32
C ILE A 149 -0.23 -0.13 7.53
N HIS A 150 0.96 0.15 8.07
CA HIS A 150 1.44 1.51 8.21
C HIS A 150 2.83 1.72 7.63
N GLU A 151 3.08 2.96 7.23
CA GLU A 151 4.37 3.48 6.82
C GLU A 151 4.66 4.71 7.67
N GLU A 152 5.76 4.72 8.45
CA GLU A 152 6.11 5.82 9.34
C GLU A 152 4.96 6.25 10.30
N GLY A 153 4.19 5.28 10.79
CA GLY A 153 3.02 5.50 11.67
C GLY A 153 1.75 5.97 10.96
N ARG A 154 1.80 6.22 9.66
CA ARG A 154 0.65 6.55 8.81
C ARG A 154 0.01 5.28 8.29
N VAL A 155 -1.29 5.07 8.52
CA VAL A 155 -2.01 3.93 7.94
C VAL A 155 -2.29 4.16 6.46
N ILE A 156 -1.88 3.20 5.63
CA ILE A 156 -1.86 3.29 4.16
C ILE A 156 -2.73 2.25 3.48
#